data_AF-A0AAU8FKB4-F1
#
_entry.id   AF-A0AAU8FKB4-F1
#
_cell.length_a   1.000
_cell.length_b   1.000
_cell.length_c   1.000
_cell.angle_alpha   90.00
_cell.angle_beta   90.00
_cell.angle_gamma   90.00
#
_symmetry.space_group_name_H-M   'P 1'
#
loop_
_entity.id
_entity.type
_entity.pdbx_description
1 polymer ?
#
loop_
_entity_poly.entity_id
_entity_poly.type
_entity_poly.pdbx_seq_one_letter_code
_entity_poly.pdbx_strand_id
1 'polypeptide(L)'
;MKKNLFQLWLFAFMTAISFACNDDDDKTPETIKLEDSWKEGWTSQKVLDLPKGQRPAPSVYLDQKYIDFHLAKFTDGATYLVTKKALDDYGRDTLGYPDNTQFVMTKAEMDAMLTKTNKDISKIEKELGIPADSWKGKEMVRISIPDPRALNVRMPSGNEMGANNLWLPGGQLPTGYSEAVVDRIPKGKYTETPL
;
A
#
# COMPACT_ATOMS: atom_id res chain seq x y z
N MET A 1 -32.31 48.39 49.68
CA MET A 1 -30.95 48.82 49.30
C MET A 1 -30.70 48.40 47.86
N LYS A 2 -30.47 49.39 46.96
CA LYS A 2 -29.86 49.34 45.59
C LYS A 2 -30.42 48.31 44.58
N LYS A 3 -30.72 48.57 43.31
CA LYS A 3 -30.84 49.67 42.32
C LYS A 3 -31.60 48.99 41.14
N ASN A 4 -32.75 49.49 40.65
CA ASN A 4 -32.93 50.32 39.43
C ASN A 4 -31.90 50.01 38.31
N LEU A 5 -32.21 49.87 37.01
CA LEU A 5 -33.39 50.13 36.18
C LEU A 5 -33.05 49.64 34.74
N PHE A 6 -34.03 49.74 33.84
CA PHE A 6 -33.94 49.93 32.37
C PHE A 6 -34.07 48.75 31.39
N GLN A 7 -35.23 48.79 30.72
CA GLN A 7 -35.56 48.33 29.37
C GLN A 7 -34.46 48.60 28.32
N LEU A 8 -34.40 47.77 27.28
CA LEU A 8 -34.63 48.22 25.90
C LEU A 8 -34.81 47.03 24.94
N TRP A 9 -35.88 47.06 24.15
CA TRP A 9 -36.03 46.29 22.92
C TRP A 9 -34.99 46.78 21.90
N LEU A 10 -34.20 45.87 21.33
CA LEU A 10 -33.35 46.17 20.18
C LEU A 10 -33.67 45.19 19.06
N PHE A 11 -34.30 45.72 18.01
CA PHE A 11 -34.41 45.09 16.69
C PHE A 11 -32.99 44.89 16.13
N ALA A 12 -32.57 43.64 15.96
CA ALA A 12 -31.36 43.33 15.20
C ALA A 12 -31.74 43.13 13.73
N PHE A 13 -31.33 44.10 12.91
CA PHE A 13 -31.28 44.00 11.45
C PHE A 13 -30.27 42.89 11.09
N MET A 14 -30.74 41.75 10.59
CA MET A 14 -29.85 40.76 9.96
C MET A 14 -29.44 41.31 8.59
N THR A 15 -28.31 41.99 8.52
CA THR A 15 -27.58 42.13 7.27
C THR A 15 -27.04 40.76 6.88
N ALA A 16 -27.67 40.16 5.86
CA ALA A 16 -27.09 39.02 5.17
C ALA A 16 -25.78 39.50 4.53
N ILE A 17 -24.66 39.16 5.16
CA ILE A 17 -23.35 39.23 4.52
C ILE A 17 -23.37 38.14 3.46
N SER A 18 -23.53 38.54 2.21
CA SER A 18 -23.25 37.72 1.05
C SER A 18 -21.80 37.26 1.17
N PHE A 19 -21.59 36.01 1.61
CA PHE A 19 -20.32 35.35 1.37
C PHE A 19 -20.20 35.20 -0.15
N ALA A 20 -19.45 36.12 -0.76
CA ALA A 20 -18.87 35.89 -2.07
C ALA A 20 -18.12 34.55 -2.00
N CYS A 21 -18.38 33.69 -2.99
CA CYS A 21 -17.63 32.45 -3.17
C CYS A 21 -16.14 32.81 -3.26
N ASN A 22 -15.37 32.43 -2.25
CA ASN A 22 -13.94 32.28 -2.42
C ASN A 22 -13.73 30.92 -3.08
N ASP A 23 -13.42 30.95 -4.36
CA ASP A 23 -12.83 29.83 -5.11
C ASP A 23 -11.37 29.63 -4.66
N ASP A 24 -11.16 29.31 -3.38
CA ASP A 24 -9.85 28.97 -2.84
C ASP A 24 -9.60 27.47 -3.10
N ASP A 25 -9.01 27.19 -4.26
CA ASP A 25 -8.12 26.05 -4.52
C ASP A 25 -8.55 24.68 -3.97
N ASP A 26 -9.23 23.90 -4.81
CA ASP A 26 -9.29 22.43 -4.75
C ASP A 26 -7.88 21.84 -4.96
N LYS A 27 -6.99 22.03 -3.98
CA LYS A 27 -5.72 21.29 -3.90
C LYS A 27 -6.05 19.91 -3.35
N THR A 28 -6.47 19.03 -4.25
CA THR A 28 -6.21 17.60 -4.07
C THR A 28 -4.76 17.44 -3.63
N PRO A 29 -4.46 16.71 -2.53
CA PRO A 29 -3.10 16.54 -2.05
C PRO A 29 -2.22 16.08 -3.22
N GLU A 30 -1.14 16.80 -3.47
CA GLU A 30 -0.25 16.54 -4.60
C GLU A 30 0.20 15.08 -4.54
N THR A 31 -0.22 14.29 -5.53
CA THR A 31 0.11 12.87 -5.59
C THR A 31 1.57 12.73 -5.99
N ILE A 32 2.40 12.16 -5.11
CA ILE A 32 3.83 11.98 -5.40
C ILE A 32 3.99 10.78 -6.34
N LYS A 33 4.53 11.05 -7.53
CA LYS A 33 4.74 10.06 -8.59
C LYS A 33 6.12 9.41 -8.52
N LEU A 34 6.22 8.12 -8.88
CA LEU A 34 7.48 7.37 -8.83
C LEU A 34 8.50 7.93 -9.84
N GLU A 35 8.04 8.25 -11.04
CA GLU A 35 8.85 8.80 -12.13
C GLU A 35 9.56 10.11 -11.76
N ASP A 36 8.96 10.91 -10.89
CA ASP A 36 9.50 12.20 -10.43
C ASP A 36 10.29 12.09 -9.12
N SER A 37 10.47 10.86 -8.61
CA SER A 37 11.04 10.59 -7.28
C SER A 37 12.37 9.85 -7.31
N TRP A 38 12.93 9.62 -8.50
CA TRP A 38 14.28 9.07 -8.64
C TRP A 38 15.31 10.16 -8.32
N LYS A 39 16.28 9.82 -7.47
CA LYS A 39 17.42 10.70 -7.18
C LYS A 39 18.27 10.89 -8.43
N GLU A 40 18.99 12.01 -8.51
CA GLU A 40 19.84 12.33 -9.67
C GLU A 40 20.74 11.16 -10.07
N GLY A 41 20.72 10.83 -11.37
CA GLY A 41 21.51 9.74 -11.93
C GLY A 41 20.98 8.33 -11.61
N TRP A 42 19.82 8.19 -10.96
CA TRP A 42 19.14 6.91 -10.76
C TRP A 42 17.96 6.72 -11.70
N THR A 43 17.74 5.47 -12.10
CA THR A 43 16.59 5.02 -12.88
C THR A 43 16.22 3.62 -12.43
N SER A 44 15.01 3.17 -12.75
CA SER A 44 14.59 1.78 -12.54
C SER A 44 15.57 0.78 -13.19
N GLN A 45 15.97 1.05 -14.45
CA GLN A 45 16.91 0.21 -15.17
C GLN A 45 18.27 0.11 -14.46
N LYS A 46 18.80 1.23 -13.96
CA LYS A 46 20.09 1.24 -13.25
C LYS A 46 20.06 0.36 -11.99
N VAL A 47 18.92 0.29 -11.29
CA VAL A 47 18.76 -0.63 -10.15
C VAL A 47 18.66 -2.08 -10.62
N LEU A 48 17.95 -2.34 -11.71
CA LEU A 48 17.80 -3.68 -12.28
C LEU A 48 19.11 -4.24 -12.87
N ASP A 49 19.98 -3.38 -13.39
CA ASP A 49 21.31 -3.74 -13.90
C ASP A 49 22.26 -4.22 -12.79
N LEU A 50 21.96 -3.87 -11.52
CA LEU A 50 22.70 -4.37 -10.38
C LEU A 50 22.23 -5.79 -10.00
N PRO A 51 23.16 -6.74 -9.81
CA PRO A 51 22.81 -8.10 -9.42
C PRO A 51 21.97 -8.15 -8.14
N LYS A 52 21.03 -9.11 -8.07
CA LYS A 52 20.32 -9.42 -6.82
C LYS A 52 21.34 -9.72 -5.70
N GLY A 53 21.16 -9.11 -4.55
CA GLY A 53 22.09 -9.12 -3.41
C GLY A 53 23.05 -7.92 -3.38
N GLN A 54 23.20 -7.18 -4.48
CA GLN A 54 24.04 -5.99 -4.59
C GLN A 54 23.24 -4.70 -4.83
N ARG A 55 21.91 -4.80 -4.96
CA ARG A 55 21.06 -3.62 -5.15
C ARG A 55 21.11 -2.75 -3.88
N PRO A 56 21.28 -1.43 -4.00
CA PRO A 56 21.35 -0.54 -2.84
C PRO A 56 19.99 -0.46 -2.13
N ALA A 57 19.98 0.09 -0.92
CA ALA A 57 18.74 0.37 -0.22
C ALA A 57 17.88 1.39 -1.02
N PRO A 58 16.53 1.31 -0.96
CA PRO A 58 15.63 2.24 -1.65
C PRO A 58 15.93 3.73 -1.42
N SER A 59 16.33 4.11 -0.21
CA SER A 59 16.71 5.49 0.13
C SER A 59 17.95 6.00 -0.59
N VAL A 60 18.74 5.15 -1.25
CA VAL A 60 19.88 5.57 -2.09
C VAL A 60 19.40 6.13 -3.43
N TYR A 61 18.29 5.62 -3.97
CA TYR A 61 17.83 5.93 -5.32
C TYR A 61 16.44 6.56 -5.40
N LEU A 62 15.67 6.55 -4.31
CA LEU A 62 14.37 7.23 -4.18
C LEU A 62 14.44 8.38 -3.18
N ASP A 63 13.67 9.41 -3.46
CA ASP A 63 13.43 10.50 -2.52
C ASP A 63 12.66 10.03 -1.29
N GLN A 64 13.03 10.56 -0.11
CA GLN A 64 12.39 10.18 1.14
C GLN A 64 10.89 10.53 1.16
N LYS A 65 10.51 11.68 0.57
CA LYS A 65 9.10 12.09 0.42
C LYS A 65 8.24 11.02 -0.26
N TYR A 66 8.80 10.34 -1.27
CA TYR A 66 8.11 9.28 -1.99
C TYR A 66 8.01 8.01 -1.17
N ILE A 67 9.10 7.62 -0.50
CA ILE A 67 9.12 6.46 0.39
C ILE A 67 8.04 6.62 1.47
N ASP A 68 7.97 7.78 2.12
CA ASP A 68 7.01 8.06 3.18
C ASP A 68 5.57 8.06 2.63
N PHE A 69 5.33 8.72 1.50
CA PHE A 69 4.04 8.73 0.82
C PHE A 69 3.58 7.32 0.42
N HIS A 70 4.49 6.50 -0.12
CA HIS A 70 4.19 5.14 -0.54
C HIS A 70 3.84 4.25 0.64
N LEU A 71 4.66 4.29 1.71
CA LEU A 71 4.44 3.48 2.90
C LEU A 71 3.21 3.91 3.71
N ALA A 72 2.80 5.18 3.61
CA ALA A 72 1.56 5.65 4.24
C ALA A 72 0.32 4.91 3.74
N LYS A 73 0.33 4.38 2.50
CA LYS A 73 -0.77 3.59 1.93
C LYS A 73 -1.03 2.26 2.65
N PHE A 74 -0.05 1.78 3.43
CA PHE A 74 -0.14 0.52 4.18
C PHE A 74 -0.67 0.72 5.60
N THR A 75 -1.03 1.94 5.98
CA THR A 75 -1.49 2.25 7.35
C THR A 75 -2.77 1.49 7.74
N ASP A 76 -3.67 1.25 6.78
CA ASP A 76 -4.93 0.54 7.00
C ASP A 76 -4.84 -0.98 6.79
N GLY A 77 -3.62 -1.50 6.66
CA GLY A 77 -3.35 -2.92 6.54
C GLY A 77 -2.67 -3.32 5.23
N ALA A 78 -2.07 -4.51 5.27
CA ALA A 78 -1.41 -5.13 4.14
C ALA A 78 -1.98 -6.53 3.89
N THR A 79 -1.79 -7.06 2.69
CA THR A 79 -2.34 -8.36 2.31
C THR A 79 -1.59 -8.96 1.14
N TYR A 80 -1.65 -10.28 1.00
CA TYR A 80 -1.16 -10.98 -0.18
C TYR A 80 -2.01 -12.23 -0.44
N LEU A 81 -1.91 -12.75 -1.66
CA LEU A 81 -2.54 -14.02 -2.05
C LEU A 81 -1.50 -15.13 -2.06
N VAL A 82 -1.92 -16.31 -1.65
CA VAL A 82 -1.09 -17.52 -1.67
C VAL A 82 -1.97 -18.73 -1.96
N THR A 83 -1.38 -19.79 -2.52
CA THR A 83 -2.10 -21.05 -2.67
C THR A 83 -2.33 -21.68 -1.31
N LYS A 84 -3.51 -22.25 -1.04
CA LYS A 84 -3.76 -23.02 0.19
C LYS A 84 -2.74 -24.13 0.38
N LYS A 85 -2.37 -24.81 -0.71
CA LYS A 85 -1.34 -25.86 -0.71
C LYS A 85 -0.02 -25.40 -0.08
N ALA A 86 0.47 -24.19 -0.39
CA ALA A 86 1.70 -23.69 0.22
C ALA A 86 1.57 -23.54 1.75
N LEU A 87 0.43 -23.09 2.25
CA LEU A 87 0.20 -23.02 3.70
C LEU A 87 0.09 -24.41 4.35
N ASP A 88 -0.45 -25.38 3.62
CA ASP A 88 -0.55 -26.76 4.10
C ASP A 88 0.84 -27.44 4.10
N ASP A 89 1.68 -27.16 3.12
CA ASP A 89 3.03 -27.73 2.99
C ASP A 89 4.02 -27.10 3.99
N TYR A 90 3.96 -25.79 4.23
CA TYR A 90 4.93 -25.05 5.05
C TYR A 90 4.42 -24.67 6.45
N GLY A 91 3.13 -24.88 6.73
CA GLY A 91 2.52 -24.57 8.01
C GLY A 91 2.08 -23.11 8.14
N ARG A 92 1.55 -22.80 9.34
CA ARG A 92 0.85 -21.53 9.65
C ARG A 92 1.38 -20.85 10.92
N ASP A 93 2.44 -21.37 11.51
CA ASP A 93 3.00 -20.79 12.74
C ASP A 93 3.73 -19.48 12.46
N THR A 94 4.37 -19.37 11.30
CA THR A 94 5.03 -18.15 10.82
C THR A 94 5.05 -18.15 9.29
N LEU A 95 4.47 -17.13 8.67
CA LEU A 95 4.41 -16.97 7.21
C LEU A 95 5.53 -16.06 6.71
N GLY A 96 6.00 -16.29 5.48
CA GLY A 96 7.07 -15.54 4.83
C GLY A 96 8.34 -16.34 4.58
N TYR A 97 9.29 -15.75 3.88
CA TYR A 97 10.52 -16.40 3.45
C TYR A 97 11.58 -16.47 4.58
N PRO A 98 12.50 -17.45 4.52
CA PRO A 98 13.58 -17.62 5.51
C PRO A 98 14.47 -16.39 5.76
N ASP A 99 14.58 -15.46 4.82
CA ASP A 99 15.35 -14.21 4.97
C ASP A 99 14.59 -13.13 5.78
N ASN A 100 13.52 -13.51 6.45
CA ASN A 100 12.64 -12.65 7.23
C ASN A 100 11.86 -11.63 6.38
N THR A 101 11.41 -12.02 5.18
CA THR A 101 10.66 -11.13 4.29
C THR A 101 9.37 -11.76 3.74
N GLN A 102 8.34 -10.95 3.54
CA GLN A 102 7.13 -11.31 2.80
C GLN A 102 6.62 -10.10 2.02
N PHE A 103 6.44 -10.27 0.71
CA PHE A 103 5.85 -9.25 -0.15
C PHE A 103 4.35 -9.13 0.11
N VAL A 104 3.86 -7.89 0.11
CA VAL A 104 2.47 -7.54 0.38
C VAL A 104 2.03 -6.36 -0.48
N MET A 105 0.72 -6.27 -0.73
CA MET A 105 0.06 -5.09 -1.27
C MET A 105 -0.85 -4.44 -0.22
N THR A 106 -1.37 -3.25 -0.51
CA THR A 106 -2.29 -2.58 0.40
C THR A 106 -3.61 -3.33 0.50
N LYS A 107 -4.25 -3.28 1.67
CA LYS A 107 -5.57 -3.89 1.87
C LYS A 107 -6.60 -3.29 0.89
N ALA A 108 -6.61 -1.97 0.73
CA ALA A 108 -7.59 -1.26 -0.08
C ALA A 108 -7.49 -1.61 -1.57
N GLU A 109 -6.28 -1.67 -2.12
CA GLU A 109 -6.07 -2.05 -3.52
C GLU A 109 -6.47 -3.52 -3.78
N MET A 110 -6.13 -4.44 -2.87
CA MET A 110 -6.58 -5.84 -2.97
C MET A 110 -8.11 -5.94 -2.95
N ASP A 111 -8.79 -5.23 -2.04
CA ASP A 111 -10.26 -5.24 -1.97
C ASP A 111 -10.87 -4.76 -3.30
N ALA A 112 -10.39 -3.63 -3.81
CA ALA A 112 -10.85 -3.09 -5.09
C ALA A 112 -10.57 -4.03 -6.26
N MET A 113 -9.39 -4.66 -6.30
CA MET A 113 -9.01 -5.62 -7.34
C MET A 113 -9.88 -6.88 -7.29
N LEU A 114 -10.14 -7.45 -6.11
CA LEU A 114 -11.01 -8.62 -5.96
C LEU A 114 -12.46 -8.33 -6.37
N THR A 115 -12.97 -7.12 -6.07
CA THR A 115 -14.28 -6.67 -6.57
C THR A 115 -14.28 -6.51 -8.09
N LYS A 116 -13.29 -5.79 -8.65
CA LYS A 116 -13.15 -5.54 -10.10
C LYS A 116 -13.08 -6.84 -10.91
N THR A 117 -12.37 -7.83 -10.40
CA THR A 117 -12.16 -9.12 -11.07
C THR A 117 -13.31 -10.09 -10.83
N ASN A 118 -14.23 -9.79 -9.91
CA ASN A 118 -15.21 -10.74 -9.38
C ASN A 118 -14.52 -12.04 -8.90
N LYS A 119 -13.32 -11.90 -8.31
CA LYS A 119 -12.46 -13.00 -7.85
C LYS A 119 -12.09 -14.04 -8.92
N ASP A 120 -12.18 -13.68 -10.19
CA ASP A 120 -11.73 -14.53 -11.30
C ASP A 120 -10.20 -14.65 -11.28
N ILE A 121 -9.68 -15.87 -11.11
CA ILE A 121 -8.25 -16.13 -10.98
C ILE A 121 -7.44 -15.64 -12.18
N SER A 122 -7.94 -15.81 -13.40
CA SER A 122 -7.22 -15.38 -14.60
C SER A 122 -7.13 -13.85 -14.68
N LYS A 123 -8.18 -13.15 -14.27
CA LYS A 123 -8.15 -11.68 -14.18
C LYS A 123 -7.24 -11.21 -13.06
N ILE A 124 -7.26 -11.87 -11.90
CA ILE A 124 -6.36 -11.56 -10.78
C ILE A 124 -4.89 -11.73 -11.21
N GLU A 125 -4.55 -12.82 -11.88
CA GLU A 125 -3.19 -13.03 -12.40
C GLU A 125 -2.73 -11.86 -13.27
N LYS A 126 -3.59 -11.42 -14.20
CA LYS A 126 -3.33 -10.28 -15.06
C LYS A 126 -3.12 -8.99 -14.26
N GLU A 127 -4.00 -8.71 -13.30
CA GLU A 127 -3.90 -7.52 -12.44
C GLU A 127 -2.62 -7.52 -11.59
N LEU A 128 -2.13 -8.68 -11.16
CA LEU A 128 -0.91 -8.81 -10.35
C LEU A 128 0.36 -9.01 -11.17
N GLY A 129 0.27 -9.08 -12.50
CA GLY A 129 1.42 -9.37 -13.37
C GLY A 129 1.95 -10.81 -13.23
N ILE A 130 1.13 -11.73 -12.71
CA ILE A 130 1.45 -13.16 -12.62
C ILE A 130 1.31 -13.80 -14.02
N PRO A 131 2.23 -14.68 -14.43
CA PRO A 131 2.09 -15.37 -15.72
C PRO A 131 0.77 -16.13 -15.82
N ALA A 132 0.13 -16.06 -16.98
CA ALA A 132 -1.18 -16.68 -17.21
C ALA A 132 -1.17 -18.17 -16.85
N ASP A 133 -2.27 -18.63 -16.25
CA ASP A 133 -2.52 -20.01 -15.80
C ASP A 133 -1.62 -20.50 -14.64
N SER A 134 -0.79 -19.65 -14.05
CA SER A 134 0.08 -20.01 -12.91
C SER A 134 -0.70 -20.52 -11.68
N TRP A 135 -1.92 -20.04 -11.49
CA TRP A 135 -2.84 -20.33 -10.38
C TRP A 135 -4.10 -21.08 -10.84
N LYS A 136 -4.18 -21.48 -12.11
CA LYS A 136 -5.31 -22.22 -12.65
C LYS A 136 -5.55 -23.52 -11.87
N GLY A 137 -6.79 -23.70 -11.41
CA GLY A 137 -7.21 -24.87 -10.64
C GLY A 137 -6.62 -24.95 -9.23
N LYS A 138 -5.91 -23.92 -8.76
CA LYS A 138 -5.38 -23.87 -7.39
C LYS A 138 -6.38 -23.17 -6.48
N GLU A 139 -6.56 -23.70 -5.28
CA GLU A 139 -7.27 -23.00 -4.22
C GLU A 139 -6.39 -21.85 -3.72
N MET A 140 -6.90 -20.64 -3.85
CA MET A 140 -6.22 -19.43 -3.41
C MET A 140 -6.81 -18.96 -2.08
N VAL A 141 -5.95 -18.44 -1.22
CA VAL A 141 -6.33 -17.82 0.03
C VAL A 141 -5.70 -16.44 0.11
N ARG A 142 -6.41 -15.55 0.79
CA ARG A 142 -5.92 -14.22 1.14
C ARG A 142 -5.40 -14.26 2.57
N ILE A 143 -4.19 -13.75 2.76
CA ILE A 143 -3.64 -13.42 4.07
C ILE A 143 -3.79 -11.92 4.28
N SER A 144 -4.46 -11.52 5.36
CA SER A 144 -4.65 -10.10 5.73
C SER A 144 -3.90 -9.78 7.02
N ILE A 145 -3.18 -8.67 7.02
CA ILE A 145 -2.33 -8.19 8.11
C ILE A 145 -2.87 -6.83 8.55
N PRO A 146 -3.60 -6.76 9.69
CA PRO A 146 -4.22 -5.50 10.13
C PRO A 146 -3.20 -4.42 10.51
N ASP A 147 -2.05 -4.80 11.07
CA ASP A 147 -1.00 -3.88 11.52
C ASP A 147 0.36 -4.26 10.92
N PRO A 148 0.63 -3.86 9.66
CA PRO A 148 1.91 -4.14 9.01
C PRO A 148 3.05 -3.29 9.57
N ARG A 149 2.78 -2.19 10.29
CA ARG A 149 3.82 -1.38 10.94
C ARG A 149 4.49 -2.15 12.07
N ALA A 150 3.71 -2.92 12.83
CA ALA A 150 4.26 -3.86 13.83
C ALA A 150 5.11 -4.98 13.23
N LEU A 151 5.09 -5.15 11.89
CA LEU A 151 5.91 -6.10 11.14
C LEU A 151 6.91 -5.40 10.21
N ASN A 152 7.33 -4.18 10.56
CA ASN A 152 8.40 -3.47 9.86
C ASN A 152 8.16 -3.32 8.34
N VAL A 153 6.95 -2.89 7.97
CA VAL A 153 6.62 -2.57 6.57
C VAL A 153 7.60 -1.56 5.99
N ARG A 154 8.17 -1.87 4.82
CA ARG A 154 9.21 -1.09 4.18
C ARG A 154 9.22 -1.29 2.67
N MET A 155 9.90 -0.39 1.97
CA MET A 155 10.10 -0.50 0.53
C MET A 155 10.92 -1.76 0.20
N PRO A 156 10.55 -2.52 -0.84
CA PRO A 156 11.38 -3.62 -1.31
C PRO A 156 12.63 -3.08 -1.99
N SER A 157 13.77 -3.73 -1.74
CA SER A 157 15.06 -3.45 -2.35
C SER A 157 15.33 -4.30 -3.59
N GLY A 158 14.59 -5.40 -3.75
CA GLY A 158 14.81 -6.41 -4.79
C GLY A 158 15.89 -7.42 -4.41
N ASN A 159 16.43 -7.35 -3.19
CA ASN A 159 17.36 -8.34 -2.65
C ASN A 159 16.65 -9.45 -1.86
N GLU A 160 15.37 -9.27 -1.56
CA GLU A 160 14.56 -10.22 -0.78
C GLU A 160 14.45 -11.56 -1.50
N MET A 161 14.37 -12.66 -0.76
CA MET A 161 14.31 -14.02 -1.30
C MET A 161 13.15 -14.16 -2.29
N GLY A 162 11.99 -13.58 -1.97
CA GLY A 162 10.81 -13.57 -2.84
C GLY A 162 10.91 -12.73 -4.11
N ALA A 163 11.90 -11.84 -4.24
CA ALA A 163 12.08 -11.02 -5.44
C ALA A 163 12.52 -11.89 -6.63
N ASN A 164 11.78 -11.81 -7.74
CA ASN A 164 12.04 -12.59 -8.95
C ASN A 164 12.26 -11.67 -10.17
N ASN A 165 12.32 -12.22 -11.38
CA ASN A 165 12.57 -11.45 -12.61
C ASN A 165 11.45 -10.46 -12.99
N LEU A 166 10.30 -10.52 -12.32
CA LEU A 166 9.17 -9.60 -12.49
C LEU A 166 9.18 -8.46 -11.47
N TRP A 167 10.05 -8.52 -10.46
CA TRP A 167 10.15 -7.46 -9.46
C TRP A 167 10.62 -6.14 -10.09
N LEU A 168 9.99 -5.04 -9.68
CA LEU A 168 10.30 -3.70 -10.13
C LEU A 168 10.76 -2.82 -8.94
N PRO A 169 11.82 -2.03 -9.09
CA PRO A 169 12.17 -1.03 -8.09
C PRO A 169 11.14 0.09 -8.05
N GLY A 170 10.89 0.62 -6.84
CA GLY A 170 9.89 1.66 -6.61
C GLY A 170 8.65 1.18 -5.87
N GLY A 171 8.54 -0.12 -5.57
CA GLY A 171 7.43 -0.65 -4.76
C GLY A 171 6.10 -0.64 -5.52
N GLN A 172 6.11 -0.89 -6.83
CA GLN A 172 4.90 -1.02 -7.62
C GLN A 172 4.93 -2.32 -8.43
N LEU A 173 3.77 -2.98 -8.53
CA LEU A 173 3.57 -4.05 -9.49
C LEU A 173 3.49 -3.48 -10.92
N PRO A 174 3.67 -4.29 -11.98
CA PRO A 174 3.64 -3.81 -13.37
C PRO A 174 2.37 -3.05 -13.78
N THR A 175 1.26 -3.27 -13.07
CA THR A 175 -0.05 -2.65 -13.28
C THR A 175 -0.31 -1.42 -12.39
N GLY A 176 0.67 -1.03 -11.57
CA GLY A 176 0.63 0.17 -10.73
C GLY A 176 0.17 -0.04 -9.28
N TYR A 177 -0.22 -1.26 -8.89
CA TYR A 177 -0.55 -1.57 -7.49
C TYR A 177 0.65 -1.38 -6.57
N SER A 178 0.39 -0.86 -5.37
CA SER A 178 1.44 -0.59 -4.39
C SER A 178 1.92 -1.89 -3.73
N GLU A 179 3.23 -2.07 -3.71
CA GLU A 179 3.93 -3.23 -3.14
C GLU A 179 4.89 -2.78 -2.03
N ALA A 180 4.96 -3.57 -0.96
CA ALA A 180 5.91 -3.43 0.13
C ALA A 180 6.40 -4.80 0.59
N VAL A 181 7.36 -4.82 1.51
CA VAL A 181 7.75 -6.01 2.25
C VAL A 181 7.55 -5.80 3.74
N VAL A 182 7.10 -6.85 4.42
CA VAL A 182 7.05 -6.95 5.88
C VAL A 182 8.01 -8.04 6.34
N ASP A 183 8.32 -8.05 7.63
CA ASP A 183 8.94 -9.19 8.29
C ASP A 183 8.02 -10.42 8.23
N ARG A 184 8.58 -11.61 8.54
CA ARG A 184 7.76 -12.81 8.68
C ARG A 184 6.63 -12.58 9.68
N ILE A 185 5.50 -13.21 9.41
CA ILE A 185 4.22 -12.91 10.04
C ILE A 185 3.87 -14.08 10.99
N PRO A 186 4.01 -13.91 12.31
CA PRO A 186 3.63 -14.96 13.26
C PRO A 186 2.13 -15.21 13.26
N LYS A 187 1.72 -16.42 13.61
CA LYS A 187 0.32 -16.75 13.87
C LYS A 187 -0.29 -15.76 14.86
N GLY A 188 -1.53 -15.33 14.58
CA GLY A 188 -2.24 -14.32 15.36
C GLY A 188 -1.94 -12.87 14.94
N LYS A 189 -0.97 -12.63 14.04
CA LYS A 189 -0.76 -11.33 13.39
C LYS A 189 -1.44 -11.23 12.01
N TYR A 190 -2.13 -12.28 11.59
CA TYR A 190 -2.85 -12.31 10.32
C TYR A 190 -4.19 -13.05 10.43
N THR A 191 -5.05 -12.83 9.45
CA THR A 191 -6.23 -13.65 9.17
C THR A 191 -6.10 -14.31 7.80
N GLU A 192 -6.62 -15.53 7.68
CA GLU A 192 -6.68 -16.31 6.44
C GLU A 192 -8.14 -16.43 5.99
N THR A 193 -8.41 -16.06 4.74
CA THR A 193 -9.75 -16.18 4.15
C THR A 193 -9.65 -16.83 2.77
N PRO A 194 -10.47 -17.85 2.47
CA PRO A 194 -10.59 -18.37 1.10
C PRO A 194 -10.95 -17.27 0.11
N LEU A 195 -10.40 -17.34 -1.09
CA LEU A 195 -10.74 -16.39 -2.15
C LEU A 195 -12.13 -16.66 -2.70
#